data_AF-A0A851ZXK7-F1
#
_entry.id   AF-A0A851ZXK7-F1
#
_cell.length_a   1.000
_cell.length_b   1.000
_cell.length_c   1.000
_cell.angle_alpha   90.00
_cell.angle_beta   90.00
_cell.angle_gamma   90.00
#
_symmetry.space_group_name_H-M   'P 1'
#
loop_
_entity.id
_entity.type
_entity.pdbx_description
1 polymer ?
#
loop_
_entity_poly.entity_id
_entity_poly.type
_entity_poly.pdbx_seq_one_letter_code
_entity_poly.pdbx_strand_id
1 'polypeptide(L)'
;LQVNNNGVVSFGTGVPEFTPEPFPLPGHRPFVAPYWADVDTRLGGDVFYRQSRDPKLLARLSQDLALAVTSSDPTPKPTWAFVATWHRVSYFGAASKKVNTFQAVLATDGFTSFVMLNYQDLQWTTGISNQGDPHSGLGGLPAQAGFNSGDDVHYYNIPGSRSPAVLDIIRKSNVGVPGRWIFRVDEFTATEEPPSAPSTSPAPRKTT
;
A
#
# COMPACT_ATOMS: atom_id res chain seq x y z
N LEU A 1 -8.80 1.47 -15.04
CA LEU A 1 -7.96 0.85 -13.99
C LEU A 1 -6.95 -0.04 -14.67
N GLN A 2 -5.70 0.04 -14.29
CA GLN A 2 -4.65 -0.89 -14.73
C GLN A 2 -3.98 -1.49 -13.50
N VAL A 3 -3.78 -2.81 -13.52
CA VAL A 3 -3.04 -3.53 -12.47
C VAL A 3 -1.73 -3.99 -13.07
N ASN A 4 -0.62 -3.68 -12.42
CA ASN A 4 0.69 -4.17 -12.83
C ASN A 4 1.19 -5.28 -11.90
N ASN A 5 2.24 -5.98 -12.33
CA ASN A 5 2.89 -6.99 -11.51
C ASN A 5 3.56 -6.38 -10.27
N ASN A 6 4.07 -5.16 -10.40
CA ASN A 6 4.86 -4.45 -9.38
C ASN A 6 4.04 -3.92 -8.19
N GLY A 7 2.81 -4.37 -7.98
CA GLY A 7 2.04 -4.01 -6.78
C GLY A 7 1.32 -2.66 -6.85
N VAL A 8 0.92 -2.22 -8.04
CA VAL A 8 0.22 -0.94 -8.28
C VAL A 8 -1.11 -1.16 -9.01
N VAL A 9 -2.14 -0.44 -8.55
CA VAL A 9 -3.41 -0.19 -9.25
C VAL A 9 -3.46 1.28 -9.67
N SER A 10 -3.39 1.57 -10.96
CA SER A 10 -3.38 2.94 -11.50
C SER A 10 -4.69 3.34 -12.17
N PHE A 11 -4.97 4.64 -12.19
CA PHE A 11 -6.15 5.22 -12.81
C PHE A 11 -5.74 6.06 -14.04
N GLY A 12 -6.36 5.80 -15.19
CA GLY A 12 -5.98 6.42 -16.46
C GLY A 12 -4.72 5.80 -17.06
N THR A 13 -3.55 6.29 -16.64
CA THR A 13 -2.23 5.93 -17.19
C THR A 13 -1.54 4.88 -16.33
N GLY A 14 -0.94 3.88 -16.99
CA GLY A 14 -0.18 2.83 -16.32
C GLY A 14 1.09 3.35 -15.64
N VAL A 15 1.53 2.66 -14.60
CA VAL A 15 2.82 2.86 -13.92
C VAL A 15 3.68 1.64 -14.23
N PRO A 16 4.51 1.66 -15.29
CA PRO A 16 5.34 0.51 -15.66
C PRO A 16 6.57 0.32 -14.76
N GLU A 17 6.92 1.33 -13.97
CA GLU A 17 8.14 1.36 -13.18
C GLU A 17 8.15 0.27 -12.09
N PHE A 18 9.30 -0.37 -11.91
CA PHE A 18 9.55 -1.36 -10.87
C PHE A 18 10.36 -0.79 -9.69
N THR A 19 11.02 0.35 -9.89
CA THR A 19 11.69 1.12 -8.85
C THR A 19 10.66 2.05 -8.19
N PRO A 20 10.37 1.88 -6.89
CA PRO A 20 9.40 2.73 -6.21
C PRO A 20 9.95 4.15 -5.98
N GLU A 21 9.10 5.13 -6.21
CA GLU A 21 9.35 6.55 -5.94
C GLU A 21 8.61 7.02 -4.66
N PRO A 22 9.12 8.05 -3.94
CA PRO A 22 8.39 8.62 -2.81
C PRO A 22 7.11 9.29 -3.26
N PHE A 23 6.12 9.37 -2.37
CA PHE A 23 4.96 10.23 -2.58
C PHE A 23 5.22 11.63 -2.00
N PRO A 24 4.67 12.70 -2.63
CA PRO A 24 3.84 12.65 -3.84
C PRO A 24 4.68 12.35 -5.09
N LEU A 25 4.12 11.59 -6.03
CA LEU A 25 4.81 11.32 -7.29
C LEU A 25 4.59 12.46 -8.28
N PRO A 26 5.65 13.06 -8.82
CA PRO A 26 5.53 14.05 -9.88
C PRO A 26 4.83 13.47 -11.11
N GLY A 27 4.06 14.31 -11.82
CA GLY A 27 3.46 13.96 -13.11
C GLY A 27 2.01 13.49 -13.04
N HIS A 28 1.28 13.87 -11.99
CA HIS A 28 -0.18 13.74 -11.89
C HIS A 28 -0.75 12.33 -12.10
N ARG A 29 -0.06 11.31 -11.58
CA ARG A 29 -0.51 9.91 -11.71
C ARG A 29 -1.27 9.46 -10.46
N PRO A 30 -2.61 9.34 -10.52
CA PRO A 30 -3.37 8.70 -9.46
C PRO A 30 -3.11 7.19 -9.47
N PHE A 31 -2.76 6.62 -8.31
CA PHE A 31 -2.67 5.18 -8.12
C PHE A 31 -2.69 4.78 -6.65
N VAL A 32 -3.02 3.51 -6.41
CA VAL A 32 -2.89 2.83 -5.13
C VAL A 32 -1.77 1.82 -5.23
N ALA A 33 -0.84 1.86 -4.28
CA ALA A 33 0.29 0.96 -4.17
C ALA A 33 0.19 0.19 -2.86
N PRO A 34 -0.55 -0.94 -2.79
CA PRO A 34 -0.49 -1.78 -1.59
C PRO A 34 0.96 -2.17 -1.26
N TYR A 35 1.78 -2.47 -2.28
CA TYR A 35 3.18 -2.81 -2.09
C TYR A 35 3.97 -2.65 -3.40
N TRP A 36 4.43 -1.43 -3.69
CA TRP A 36 5.13 -1.15 -4.94
C TRP A 36 6.61 -1.54 -4.87
N ALA A 37 6.98 -2.60 -5.60
CA ALA A 37 8.35 -3.10 -5.70
C ALA A 37 8.55 -3.92 -6.99
N ASP A 38 9.80 -4.33 -7.24
CA ASP A 38 10.20 -5.13 -8.41
C ASP A 38 9.77 -6.60 -8.25
N VAL A 39 8.49 -6.86 -8.51
CA VAL A 39 7.84 -8.18 -8.42
C VAL A 39 8.09 -8.99 -9.68
N ASP A 40 8.40 -10.28 -9.52
CA ASP A 40 8.56 -11.21 -10.65
C ASP A 40 7.70 -12.48 -10.47
N THR A 41 6.53 -12.49 -11.11
CA THR A 41 5.59 -13.62 -11.11
C THR A 41 6.08 -14.82 -11.90
N ARG A 42 7.13 -14.67 -12.73
CA ARG A 42 7.75 -15.81 -13.43
C ARG A 42 8.52 -16.70 -12.46
N LEU A 43 8.97 -16.15 -11.34
CA LEU A 43 9.70 -16.87 -10.29
C LEU A 43 8.79 -17.40 -9.18
N GLY A 44 7.59 -16.83 -9.03
CA GLY A 44 6.60 -17.33 -8.09
C GLY A 44 5.39 -16.41 -7.95
N GLY A 45 4.24 -17.04 -7.74
CA GLY A 45 2.98 -16.37 -7.43
C GLY A 45 2.27 -15.76 -8.64
N ASP A 46 1.09 -15.22 -8.37
CA ASP A 46 0.16 -14.75 -9.39
C ASP A 46 -0.53 -13.46 -8.96
N VAL A 47 -0.98 -12.68 -9.96
CA VAL A 47 -1.78 -11.46 -9.73
C VAL A 47 -3.20 -11.71 -10.23
N PHE A 48 -4.16 -11.58 -9.31
CA PHE A 48 -5.59 -11.74 -9.59
C PHE A 48 -6.29 -10.40 -9.40
N TYR A 49 -7.19 -10.03 -10.30
CA TYR A 49 -8.04 -8.86 -10.10
C TYR A 49 -9.43 -9.04 -10.69
N ARG A 50 -10.41 -8.38 -10.08
CA ARG A 50 -11.80 -8.38 -10.55
C ARG A 50 -12.54 -7.13 -10.11
N GLN A 51 -13.50 -6.70 -10.92
CA GLN A 51 -14.60 -5.84 -10.49
C GLN A 51 -15.75 -6.72 -9.98
N SER A 52 -16.50 -6.23 -8.99
CA SER A 52 -17.60 -6.99 -8.40
C SER A 52 -18.74 -6.07 -7.97
N ARG A 53 -19.95 -6.57 -8.18
CA ARG A 53 -21.20 -6.07 -7.58
C ARG A 53 -21.92 -7.17 -6.78
N ASP A 54 -21.19 -8.22 -6.42
CA ASP A 54 -21.74 -9.35 -5.65
C ASP A 54 -22.26 -8.87 -4.27
N PRO A 55 -23.56 -9.06 -3.95
CA PRO A 55 -24.12 -8.56 -2.71
C PRO A 55 -23.43 -9.10 -1.46
N LYS A 56 -22.92 -10.35 -1.49
CA LYS A 56 -22.23 -10.93 -0.33
C LYS A 56 -20.88 -10.27 -0.08
N LEU A 57 -20.12 -9.97 -1.13
CA LEU A 57 -18.89 -9.20 -1.02
C LEU A 57 -19.18 -7.77 -0.54
N LEU A 58 -20.16 -7.08 -1.13
CA LEU A 58 -20.48 -5.70 -0.77
C LEU A 58 -20.96 -5.57 0.68
N ALA A 59 -21.76 -6.54 1.17
CA ALA A 59 -22.17 -6.58 2.57
C ALA A 59 -21.00 -6.78 3.53
N ARG A 60 -20.02 -7.63 3.18
CA ARG A 60 -18.77 -7.78 3.95
C ARG A 60 -17.95 -6.50 3.95
N LEU A 61 -17.79 -5.86 2.80
CA LEU A 61 -17.08 -4.58 2.71
C LEU A 61 -17.79 -3.50 3.52
N SER A 62 -19.12 -3.42 3.52
CA SER A 62 -19.86 -2.49 4.39
C SER A 62 -19.47 -2.63 5.87
N GLN A 63 -19.32 -3.86 6.36
CA GLN A 63 -18.88 -4.14 7.73
C GLN A 63 -17.42 -3.76 7.98
N ASP A 64 -16.52 -4.15 7.07
CA ASP A 64 -15.09 -3.85 7.20
C ASP A 64 -14.83 -2.32 7.14
N LEU A 65 -15.50 -1.61 6.23
CA LEU A 65 -15.34 -0.16 6.02
C LEU A 65 -15.94 0.67 7.15
N ALA A 66 -16.91 0.14 7.90
CA ALA A 66 -17.48 0.82 9.06
C ALA A 66 -16.43 1.12 10.15
N LEU A 67 -15.29 0.40 10.14
CA LEU A 67 -14.17 0.66 11.04
C LEU A 67 -13.38 1.94 10.70
N ALA A 68 -13.58 2.49 9.50
CA ALA A 68 -12.86 3.65 8.98
C ALA A 68 -13.69 4.94 8.98
N VAL A 69 -14.88 4.91 9.58
CA VAL A 69 -15.78 6.06 9.68
C VAL A 69 -16.15 6.34 11.13
N THR A 70 -16.56 7.57 11.41
CA THR A 70 -16.98 7.98 12.75
C THR A 70 -18.43 7.56 13.04
N SER A 71 -18.85 7.63 14.30
CA SER A 71 -20.25 7.35 14.67
C SER A 71 -21.25 8.35 14.09
N SER A 72 -20.79 9.53 13.65
CA SER A 72 -21.60 10.53 12.94
C SER A 72 -21.76 10.26 11.45
N ASP A 73 -20.87 9.46 10.85
CA ASP A 73 -20.94 9.14 9.44
C ASP A 73 -22.00 8.05 9.18
N PRO A 74 -22.71 8.12 8.03
CA PRO A 74 -23.54 7.01 7.59
C PRO A 74 -22.71 5.73 7.41
N THR A 75 -23.31 4.58 7.75
CA THR A 75 -22.66 3.28 7.48
C THR A 75 -22.35 3.15 5.98
N PRO A 76 -21.10 2.80 5.59
CA PRO A 76 -20.73 2.66 4.19
C PRO A 76 -21.55 1.61 3.47
N LYS A 77 -22.09 1.93 2.29
CA LYS A 77 -22.91 1.02 1.47
C LYS A 77 -22.38 0.95 0.03
N PRO A 78 -21.17 0.39 -0.19
CA PRO A 78 -20.60 0.35 -1.52
C PRO A 78 -21.50 -0.44 -2.48
N THR A 79 -21.68 0.08 -3.69
CA THR A 79 -22.44 -0.58 -4.77
C THR A 79 -21.52 -1.25 -5.79
N TRP A 80 -20.23 -0.96 -5.73
CA TRP A 80 -19.19 -1.53 -6.55
C TRP A 80 -17.90 -1.72 -5.76
N ALA A 81 -17.16 -2.76 -6.11
CA ALA A 81 -15.82 -2.97 -5.60
C ALA A 81 -14.86 -3.46 -6.70
N PHE A 82 -13.59 -3.11 -6.56
CA PHE A 82 -12.48 -3.70 -7.30
C PHE A 82 -11.52 -4.35 -6.31
N VAL A 83 -11.09 -5.58 -6.58
CA VAL A 83 -10.17 -6.33 -5.74
C VAL A 83 -8.99 -6.75 -6.59
N ALA A 84 -7.78 -6.37 -6.21
CA ALA A 84 -6.52 -6.81 -6.80
C ALA A 84 -5.64 -7.47 -5.74
N THR A 85 -5.18 -8.69 -5.99
CA THR A 85 -4.41 -9.52 -5.06
C THR A 85 -3.14 -9.99 -5.75
N TRP A 86 -2.01 -9.72 -5.13
CA TRP A 86 -0.71 -10.31 -5.46
C TRP A 86 -0.51 -11.46 -4.50
N HIS A 87 -0.70 -12.69 -4.98
CA HIS A 87 -0.69 -13.88 -4.17
C HIS A 87 0.63 -14.61 -4.29
N ARG A 88 1.36 -14.70 -3.17
CA ARG A 88 2.64 -15.41 -3.06
C ARG A 88 3.67 -15.00 -4.12
N VAL A 89 3.72 -13.70 -4.44
CA VAL A 89 4.61 -13.17 -5.48
C VAL A 89 6.06 -13.11 -5.00
N SER A 90 6.98 -13.50 -5.88
CA SER A 90 8.43 -13.37 -5.67
C SER A 90 8.95 -12.01 -6.14
N TYR A 91 10.19 -11.67 -5.76
CA TYR A 91 10.90 -10.49 -6.23
C TYR A 91 11.82 -10.81 -7.40
N PHE A 92 12.11 -9.80 -8.22
CA PHE A 92 13.03 -9.92 -9.33
C PHE A 92 14.45 -10.32 -8.86
N GLY A 93 15.00 -11.36 -9.51
CA GLY A 93 16.30 -11.92 -9.16
C GLY A 93 16.33 -12.79 -7.92
N ALA A 94 15.18 -13.26 -7.43
CA ALA A 94 15.11 -14.12 -6.26
C ALA A 94 15.89 -15.43 -6.46
N ALA A 95 16.89 -15.64 -5.60
CA ALA A 95 17.56 -16.92 -5.36
C ALA A 95 17.08 -17.54 -4.04
N SER A 96 15.79 -17.38 -3.74
CA SER A 96 15.12 -17.83 -2.53
C SER A 96 13.67 -18.26 -2.81
N LYS A 97 13.00 -18.85 -1.81
CA LYS A 97 11.57 -19.21 -1.88
C LYS A 97 10.67 -18.19 -1.18
N LYS A 98 11.20 -17.00 -0.88
CA LYS A 98 10.46 -15.96 -0.16
C LYS A 98 9.40 -15.35 -1.06
N VAL A 99 8.23 -15.11 -0.48
CA VAL A 99 7.07 -14.61 -1.20
C VAL A 99 6.30 -13.60 -0.37
N ASN A 100 5.58 -12.69 -1.04
CA ASN A 100 4.68 -11.73 -0.43
C ASN A 100 3.23 -12.01 -0.87
N THR A 101 2.27 -11.80 0.02
CA THR A 101 0.83 -11.82 -0.27
C THR A 101 0.16 -10.56 0.25
N PHE A 102 -0.37 -9.75 -0.65
CA PHE A 102 -1.02 -8.48 -0.34
C PHE A 102 -2.15 -8.16 -1.33
N GLN A 103 -3.07 -7.29 -0.92
CA GLN A 103 -4.29 -6.98 -1.67
C GLN A 103 -4.66 -5.51 -1.54
N ALA A 104 -5.15 -4.93 -2.65
CA ALA A 104 -5.87 -3.67 -2.67
C ALA A 104 -7.35 -3.92 -2.98
N VAL A 105 -8.22 -3.26 -2.24
CA VAL A 105 -9.67 -3.21 -2.47
C VAL A 105 -10.08 -1.74 -2.62
N LEU A 106 -10.72 -1.42 -3.74
CA LEU A 106 -11.39 -0.14 -3.95
C LEU A 106 -12.88 -0.39 -3.80
N ALA A 107 -13.58 0.43 -3.04
CA ALA A 107 -15.03 0.29 -2.83
C ALA A 107 -15.70 1.65 -2.88
N THR A 108 -16.81 1.76 -3.60
CA THR A 108 -17.55 3.03 -3.71
C THR A 108 -19.03 2.79 -3.96
N ASP A 109 -19.87 3.73 -3.56
CA ASP A 109 -21.27 3.85 -3.95
C ASP A 109 -21.52 4.87 -5.07
N GLY A 110 -20.47 5.55 -5.54
CA GLY A 110 -20.51 6.66 -6.49
C GLY A 110 -20.31 8.04 -5.85
N PHE A 111 -20.43 8.14 -4.53
CA PHE A 111 -20.21 9.38 -3.77
C PHE A 111 -19.10 9.19 -2.74
N THR A 112 -19.21 8.16 -1.90
CA THR A 112 -18.20 7.80 -0.91
C THR A 112 -17.27 6.75 -1.50
N SER A 113 -15.97 6.91 -1.28
CA SER A 113 -14.93 6.06 -1.86
C SER A 113 -13.92 5.63 -0.81
N PHE A 114 -13.54 4.36 -0.85
CA PHE A 114 -12.59 3.79 0.09
C PHE A 114 -11.47 3.03 -0.61
N VAL A 115 -10.29 3.11 -0.01
CA VAL A 115 -9.15 2.22 -0.28
C VAL A 115 -8.95 1.35 0.94
N MET A 116 -8.97 0.03 0.76
CA MET A 116 -8.58 -0.94 1.78
C MET A 116 -7.37 -1.74 1.29
N LEU A 117 -6.35 -1.86 2.13
CA LEU A 117 -5.13 -2.60 1.87
C LEU A 117 -5.04 -3.72 2.90
N ASN A 118 -4.85 -4.95 2.43
CA ASN A 118 -4.71 -6.13 3.29
C ASN A 118 -3.35 -6.80 3.04
N TYR A 119 -2.68 -7.19 4.12
CA TYR A 119 -1.37 -7.84 4.12
C TYR A 119 -1.45 -9.18 4.85
N GLN A 120 -1.10 -10.26 4.17
CA GLN A 120 -1.15 -11.62 4.74
C GLN A 120 0.23 -12.20 5.01
N ASP A 121 1.20 -11.92 4.13
CA ASP A 121 2.58 -12.41 4.28
C ASP A 121 3.53 -11.41 3.61
N LEU A 122 4.60 -11.02 4.28
CA LEU A 122 5.63 -10.13 3.75
C LEU A 122 7.01 -10.61 4.22
N GLN A 123 7.81 -11.12 3.29
CA GLN A 123 9.09 -11.79 3.57
C GLN A 123 10.29 -11.12 2.90
N TRP A 124 10.04 -10.22 1.96
CA TRP A 124 11.04 -9.50 1.17
C TRP A 124 10.59 -8.06 0.94
N THR A 125 11.55 -7.15 0.77
CA THR A 125 11.31 -5.71 0.54
C THR A 125 11.73 -5.22 -0.85
N THR A 126 12.69 -5.89 -1.48
CA THR A 126 13.44 -5.32 -2.60
C THR A 126 13.93 -6.39 -3.57
N GLY A 127 13.82 -6.12 -4.88
CA GLY A 127 14.44 -6.92 -5.95
C GLY A 127 15.88 -6.49 -6.27
N ILE A 128 16.63 -7.32 -6.99
CA ILE A 128 18.06 -7.06 -7.25
C ILE A 128 18.32 -5.78 -8.06
N SER A 129 17.39 -5.38 -8.95
CA SER A 129 17.50 -4.14 -9.73
C SER A 129 17.52 -2.90 -8.84
N ASN A 130 16.96 -3.02 -7.64
CA ASN A 130 16.88 -1.99 -6.62
C ASN A 130 17.90 -2.25 -5.48
N GLN A 131 18.98 -2.98 -5.77
CA GLN A 131 20.07 -3.32 -4.83
C GLN A 131 19.66 -4.24 -3.67
N GLY A 132 18.57 -5.00 -3.84
CA GLY A 132 18.20 -6.07 -2.90
C GLY A 132 19.16 -7.26 -2.96
N ASP A 133 19.36 -7.93 -1.83
CA ASP A 133 20.11 -9.18 -1.77
C ASP A 133 19.29 -10.34 -2.38
N PRO A 134 19.86 -11.13 -3.30
CA PRO A 134 19.12 -12.17 -4.02
C PRO A 134 18.60 -13.30 -3.13
N HIS A 135 19.20 -13.57 -1.96
CA HIS A 135 18.81 -14.70 -1.09
C HIS A 135 17.81 -14.31 0.01
N SER A 136 17.84 -13.06 0.46
CA SER A 136 16.96 -12.55 1.51
C SER A 136 15.83 -11.68 0.97
N GLY A 137 16.03 -11.02 -0.18
CA GLY A 137 15.11 -10.02 -0.72
C GLY A 137 15.07 -8.75 0.11
N LEU A 138 16.11 -8.49 0.91
CA LEU A 138 16.24 -7.35 1.82
C LEU A 138 17.37 -6.42 1.37
N GLY A 139 17.43 -5.23 1.95
CA GLY A 139 18.40 -4.20 1.60
C GLY A 139 17.95 -3.35 0.41
N GLY A 140 18.87 -2.55 -0.14
CA GLY A 140 18.59 -1.69 -1.29
C GLY A 140 17.50 -0.64 -1.03
N LEU A 141 16.62 -0.44 -2.02
CA LEU A 141 15.47 0.46 -1.96
C LEU A 141 14.16 -0.30 -1.67
N PRO A 142 13.64 -0.29 -0.43
CA PRO A 142 12.43 -1.03 -0.05
C PRO A 142 11.17 -0.53 -0.74
N ALA A 143 10.16 -1.41 -0.76
CA ALA A 143 8.84 -1.14 -1.33
C ALA A 143 8.17 0.14 -0.80
N GLN A 144 7.39 0.78 -1.68
CA GLN A 144 6.53 1.91 -1.36
C GLN A 144 5.08 1.43 -1.13
N ALA A 145 4.48 1.77 0.01
CA ALA A 145 3.12 1.38 0.37
C ALA A 145 2.25 2.60 0.72
N GLY A 146 1.09 2.71 0.07
CA GLY A 146 0.14 3.81 0.25
C GLY A 146 -0.64 4.14 -1.02
N PHE A 147 -0.97 5.42 -1.23
CA PHE A 147 -1.64 5.90 -2.43
C PHE A 147 -1.31 7.36 -2.74
N ASN A 148 -1.48 7.74 -4.00
CA ASN A 148 -1.25 9.07 -4.54
C ASN A 148 -2.47 9.48 -5.37
N SER A 149 -3.04 10.66 -5.12
CA SER A 149 -4.22 11.17 -5.83
C SER A 149 -3.89 11.80 -7.18
N GLY A 150 -2.61 12.05 -7.48
CA GLY A 150 -2.18 12.64 -8.75
C GLY A 150 -2.42 14.14 -8.87
N ASP A 151 -2.61 14.85 -7.76
CA ASP A 151 -2.71 16.31 -7.71
C ASP A 151 -1.52 16.96 -6.98
N ASP A 152 -0.47 16.18 -6.71
CA ASP A 152 0.76 16.54 -5.99
C ASP A 152 0.54 17.00 -4.53
N VAL A 153 -0.70 17.00 -4.03
CA VAL A 153 -1.07 17.45 -2.70
C VAL A 153 -1.53 16.27 -1.85
N HIS A 154 -2.40 15.44 -2.40
CA HIS A 154 -3.11 14.41 -1.67
C HIS A 154 -2.45 13.05 -1.89
N TYR A 155 -1.79 12.55 -0.85
CA TYR A 155 -1.18 11.23 -0.81
C TYR A 155 -1.12 10.71 0.62
N TYR A 156 -0.84 9.42 0.77
CA TYR A 156 -0.58 8.81 2.06
C TYR A 156 0.55 7.79 1.97
N ASN A 157 1.50 7.87 2.90
CA ASN A 157 2.54 6.86 3.10
C ASN A 157 2.19 6.00 4.30
N ILE A 158 2.08 4.68 4.13
CA ILE A 158 1.96 3.77 5.27
C ILE A 158 3.24 3.87 6.12
N PRO A 159 3.15 3.97 7.46
CA PRO A 159 4.31 3.98 8.34
C PRO A 159 5.26 2.81 8.08
N GLY A 160 6.52 3.12 7.79
CA GLY A 160 7.56 2.14 7.42
C GLY A 160 7.77 1.97 5.91
N SER A 161 6.92 2.56 5.05
CA SER A 161 7.13 2.62 3.60
C SER A 161 8.53 3.11 3.25
N ARG A 162 9.14 2.51 2.21
CA ARG A 162 10.53 2.76 1.76
C ARG A 162 11.61 2.56 2.82
N SER A 163 11.32 1.76 3.84
CA SER A 163 12.30 1.32 4.83
C SER A 163 12.15 -0.19 5.09
N PRO A 164 13.12 -0.86 5.74
CA PRO A 164 12.97 -2.26 6.15
C PRO A 164 11.74 -2.52 7.03
N ALA A 165 11.25 -1.50 7.75
CA ALA A 165 10.05 -1.58 8.58
C ALA A 165 8.75 -1.75 7.78
N VAL A 166 8.79 -1.67 6.43
CA VAL A 166 7.63 -1.98 5.58
C VAL A 166 7.13 -3.41 5.77
N LEU A 167 7.98 -4.33 6.25
CA LEU A 167 7.55 -5.70 6.58
C LEU A 167 6.63 -5.74 7.81
N ASP A 168 6.68 -4.75 8.70
CA ASP A 168 5.88 -4.71 9.93
C ASP A 168 4.44 -4.26 9.69
N ILE A 169 4.08 -3.80 8.48
CA ILE A 169 2.72 -3.32 8.17
C ILE A 169 1.67 -4.44 8.28
N ILE A 170 2.10 -5.70 8.20
CA ILE A 170 1.29 -6.89 8.49
C ILE A 170 0.83 -6.98 9.96
N ARG A 171 1.54 -6.32 10.89
CA ARG A 171 1.22 -6.31 12.33
C ARG A 171 0.57 -5.01 12.79
N LYS A 172 0.55 -3.99 11.93
CA LYS A 172 0.03 -2.65 12.21
C LYS A 172 -1.29 -2.42 11.48
N SER A 173 -2.02 -1.36 11.88
CA SER A 173 -3.32 -1.01 11.32
C SER A 173 -3.74 0.39 11.75
N ASN A 174 -4.53 1.08 10.95
CA ASN A 174 -5.26 2.29 11.35
C ASN A 174 -6.71 2.01 11.79
N VAL A 175 -7.19 0.77 11.67
CA VAL A 175 -8.56 0.34 12.01
C VAL A 175 -8.59 -0.77 13.07
N GLY A 176 -7.47 -1.00 13.76
CA GLY A 176 -7.37 -1.98 14.84
C GLY A 176 -7.35 -3.45 14.41
N VAL A 177 -7.27 -3.75 13.10
CA VAL A 177 -7.19 -5.11 12.55
C VAL A 177 -5.80 -5.31 11.95
N PRO A 178 -4.90 -6.10 12.56
CA PRO A 178 -3.52 -6.27 12.08
C PRO A 178 -3.45 -6.62 10.60
N GLY A 179 -2.62 -5.89 9.86
CA GLY A 179 -2.41 -6.09 8.43
C GLY A 179 -3.52 -5.50 7.55
N ARG A 180 -4.51 -4.81 8.13
CA ARG A 180 -5.55 -4.11 7.39
C ARG A 180 -5.46 -2.61 7.59
N TRP A 181 -5.51 -1.89 6.48
CA TRP A 181 -5.49 -0.43 6.43
C TRP A 181 -6.67 0.04 5.60
N ILE A 182 -7.48 0.97 6.09
CA ILE A 182 -8.67 1.45 5.38
C ILE A 182 -8.70 2.98 5.41
N PHE A 183 -8.94 3.59 4.26
CA PHE A 183 -8.96 5.03 4.08
C PHE A 183 -10.24 5.42 3.35
N ARG A 184 -10.97 6.38 3.89
CA ARG A 184 -11.99 7.13 3.14
C ARG A 184 -11.27 8.17 2.28
N VAL A 185 -11.56 8.23 0.98
CA VAL A 185 -10.77 8.99 0.00
C VAL A 185 -11.62 9.92 -0.90
N ASP A 186 -12.94 9.97 -0.70
CA ASP A 186 -13.83 10.96 -1.34
C ASP A 186 -13.73 12.37 -0.73
N GLU A 187 -13.45 12.44 0.57
CA GLU A 187 -13.16 13.66 1.32
C GLU A 187 -11.74 13.51 1.85
N PHE A 188 -10.75 14.09 1.17
CA PHE A 188 -9.35 13.87 1.53
C PHE A 188 -9.00 14.65 2.81
N THR A 189 -9.12 13.98 3.96
CA THR A 189 -8.56 14.42 5.25
C THR A 189 -7.27 13.67 5.55
N ALA A 190 -6.29 13.71 4.64
CA ALA A 190 -4.96 13.18 4.94
C ALA A 190 -4.00 14.32 5.29
N THR A 191 -3.98 14.69 6.57
CA THR A 191 -2.81 15.33 7.18
C THR A 191 -2.55 14.67 8.52
N GLU A 192 -1.80 13.57 8.51
CA GLU A 192 -0.91 13.29 9.63
C GLU A 192 0.51 13.20 9.08
N GLU A 193 1.29 14.25 9.38
CA GLU A 193 2.74 14.16 9.37
C GLU A 193 3.19 12.99 10.27
N PRO A 194 4.36 12.37 9.99
CA PRO A 194 4.91 11.37 10.90
C PRO A 194 5.17 11.99 12.29
N PRO A 195 5.08 11.20 13.38
CA PRO A 195 5.43 11.68 14.71
C PRO A 195 6.83 12.31 14.69
N SER A 196 6.94 13.47 15.33
CA SER A 196 8.16 14.27 15.40
C SER A 196 9.37 13.42 15.78
N ALA A 197 10.48 13.62 15.05
CA ALA A 197 11.75 12.99 15.38
C ALA A 197 12.13 13.30 16.84
N PRO A 198 12.76 12.35 17.57
CA PRO A 198 13.22 12.62 18.92
C PRO A 198 14.17 13.81 18.92
N SER A 199 13.92 14.74 19.84
CA SER A 199 14.74 15.95 20.01
C SER A 199 16.21 15.56 20.18
N THR A 200 17.06 16.01 19.27
CA THR A 200 18.50 16.00 19.51
C THR A 200 18.79 17.04 20.58
N SER A 201 18.99 16.61 21.83
CA SER A 201 19.61 17.46 22.84
C SER A 201 20.96 17.94 22.33
N PRO A 202 21.28 19.24 22.41
CA PRO A 202 22.59 19.72 22.02
C PRO A 202 23.65 19.15 22.97
N ALA A 203 24.75 18.64 22.40
CA ALA A 203 25.90 18.19 23.16
C ALA A 203 26.45 19.32 24.06
N PRO A 204 26.92 19.03 25.29
CA PRO A 204 27.45 20.05 26.17
C PRO A 204 28.71 20.68 25.58
N ARG A 205 28.70 22.02 25.57
CA ARG A 205 29.82 22.87 25.17
C ARG A 205 31.02 22.57 26.05
N LYS A 206 32.12 22.08 25.47
CA LYS A 206 33.42 22.06 26.16
C LYS A 206 33.90 23.50 26.32
N THR A 207 33.93 23.98 27.55
CA THR A 207 34.69 25.18 27.93
C THR A 207 36.17 24.83 27.92
N THR A 208 36.94 25.51 27.07
CA THR A 208 38.39 25.69 27.21
C THR A 208 38.69 26.67 28.33
#